data_AF-A0A9W6UIX3-F1
#
_entry.id   AF-A0A9W6UIX3-F1
#
_cell.length_a   1.000
_cell.length_b   1.000
_cell.length_c   1.000
_cell.angle_alpha   90.00
_cell.angle_beta   90.00
_cell.angle_gamma   90.00
#
_symmetry.space_group_name_H-M   'P 1'
#
loop_
_entity.id
_entity.type
_entity.pdbx_description
1 polymer ?
#
loop_
_entity_poly.entity_id
_entity_poly.type
_entity_poly.pdbx_seq_one_letter_code
_entity_poly.pdbx_strand_id
1 'polypeptide(L)'
;MQSQKFTHPWRLLSGAIAGGLAWAIGLPVYAAVVIGVIVWLTAVVVFGYLFSQPGDIAAGQSPHGLAQAAPAHPDAACATRAHEAAVAFEELAAPLFTGPLSETAHRMVWRVNEIADSIEHLVERSAEIAHRVSSLVAHPGGYEQSQYLQGRHGEVRHRMYAATDDLEAATGRFRALLSTRPDPGAVEHLAGELESIGYGVDIGEQIADGVLGTGETPPGQPTH
;
A
#
# COMPACT_ATOMS: atom_id res chain seq x y z
N MET A 1 -18.97 29.24 -32.29
CA MET A 1 -19.00 27.79 -32.54
C MET A 1 -17.71 27.19 -32.01
N GLN A 2 -17.72 26.74 -30.74
CA GLN A 2 -16.57 26.13 -30.08
C GLN A 2 -16.68 24.61 -30.18
N SER A 3 -15.69 24.00 -30.83
CA SER A 3 -15.51 22.55 -30.90
C SER A 3 -15.14 22.04 -29.51
N GLN A 4 -16.09 21.39 -28.82
CA GLN A 4 -15.80 20.67 -27.59
C GLN A 4 -14.84 19.51 -27.91
N LYS A 5 -13.65 19.57 -27.32
CA LYS A 5 -12.59 18.55 -27.43
C LYS A 5 -13.08 17.25 -26.79
N PHE A 6 -12.98 16.15 -27.53
CA PHE A 6 -13.23 14.78 -27.07
C PHE A 6 -12.31 14.41 -25.90
N THR A 7 -12.83 14.52 -24.67
CA THR A 7 -12.03 14.44 -23.44
C THR A 7 -11.52 13.03 -23.10
N HIS A 8 -12.03 11.94 -23.69
CA HIS A 8 -11.54 10.59 -23.37
C HIS A 8 -11.70 9.59 -24.54
N PRO A 9 -10.74 9.51 -25.48
CA PRO A 9 -10.80 8.54 -26.59
C PRO A 9 -10.81 7.08 -26.09
N TRP A 10 -10.22 6.82 -24.93
CA TRP A 10 -10.14 5.48 -24.34
C TRP A 10 -11.46 4.95 -23.77
N ARG A 11 -12.37 5.84 -23.34
CA ARG A 11 -13.71 5.47 -22.90
C ARG A 11 -14.61 5.08 -24.07
N LEU A 12 -14.39 5.68 -25.24
CA LEU A 12 -15.07 5.29 -26.48
C LEU A 12 -14.55 3.95 -26.99
N LEU A 13 -13.25 3.67 -26.85
CA LEU A 13 -12.66 2.39 -27.25
C LEU A 13 -13.19 1.22 -26.40
N SER A 14 -13.30 1.41 -25.09
CA SER A 14 -13.87 0.39 -24.19
C SER A 14 -15.36 0.17 -24.43
N GLY A 15 -16.12 1.23 -24.74
CA GLY A 15 -17.50 1.11 -25.22
C GLY A 15 -17.62 0.35 -26.54
N ALA A 16 -16.71 0.57 -27.49
CA ALA A 16 -16.70 -0.10 -28.78
C ALA A 16 -16.34 -1.58 -28.69
N ILE A 17 -15.36 -1.95 -27.85
CA ILE A 17 -14.95 -3.35 -27.64
C ILE A 17 -16.06 -4.14 -26.93
N ALA A 18 -16.73 -3.55 -25.93
CA ALA A 18 -17.86 -4.16 -25.25
C ALA A 18 -19.07 -4.35 -26.19
N GLY A 19 -19.35 -3.37 -27.05
CA GLY A 19 -20.39 -3.49 -28.10
C GLY A 19 -20.07 -4.57 -29.14
N GLY A 20 -18.80 -4.72 -29.53
CA GLY A 20 -18.36 -5.74 -30.48
C GLY A 20 -18.46 -7.17 -29.94
N LEU A 21 -18.12 -7.38 -28.67
CA LEU A 21 -18.24 -8.69 -28.01
C LEU A 21 -19.70 -9.11 -27.79
N ALA A 22 -20.61 -8.16 -27.54
CA ALA A 22 -22.03 -8.46 -27.39
C ALA A 22 -22.68 -8.91 -28.70
N TRP A 23 -22.24 -8.38 -29.85
CA TRP A 23 -22.76 -8.76 -31.18
C TRP A 23 -22.30 -10.18 -31.58
N ALA A 24 -21.08 -10.58 -31.20
CA ALA A 24 -20.50 -11.87 -31.58
C ALA A 24 -21.15 -13.09 -30.89
N ILE A 25 -21.88 -12.90 -29.79
CA ILE A 25 -22.46 -13.99 -28.99
C ILE A 25 -23.98 -14.12 -29.23
N GLY A 26 -24.58 -13.27 -30.08
CA GLY A 26 -26.00 -13.37 -30.44
C GLY A 26 -26.96 -13.13 -29.28
N LEU A 27 -26.51 -12.43 -28.23
CA LEU A 27 -27.32 -12.12 -27.06
C LEU A 27 -28.36 -11.03 -27.38
N PRO A 28 -29.61 -11.15 -26.91
CA PRO A 28 -30.60 -10.09 -27.02
C PRO A 28 -30.06 -8.79 -26.43
N VAL A 29 -30.23 -7.65 -27.13
CA VAL A 29 -29.67 -6.33 -26.75
C VAL A 29 -29.96 -5.96 -25.29
N TYR A 30 -31.14 -6.36 -24.79
CA TYR A 30 -31.54 -6.14 -23.40
C TYR A 30 -30.65 -6.88 -22.39
N ALA A 31 -30.17 -8.09 -22.69
CA ALA A 31 -29.28 -8.84 -21.81
C ALA A 31 -27.90 -8.18 -21.70
N ALA A 32 -27.38 -7.64 -22.81
CA ALA A 32 -26.11 -6.91 -22.81
C ALA A 32 -26.17 -5.63 -21.97
N VAL A 33 -27.30 -4.89 -22.05
CA VAL A 33 -27.52 -3.70 -21.21
C VAL A 33 -27.60 -4.08 -19.74
N VAL A 34 -28.32 -5.14 -19.39
CA VAL A 34 -28.46 -5.61 -18.00
C VAL A 34 -27.10 -6.04 -17.43
N ILE A 35 -26.30 -6.81 -18.18
CA ILE A 35 -24.97 -7.23 -17.73
C ILE A 35 -24.05 -6.02 -17.57
N GLY A 36 -24.08 -5.06 -18.51
CA GLY A 36 -23.31 -3.82 -18.40
C GLY A 36 -23.64 -3.02 -17.14
N VAL A 37 -24.94 -2.89 -16.82
CA VAL A 37 -25.40 -2.22 -15.60
C VAL A 37 -24.97 -2.98 -14.34
N ILE A 38 -25.06 -4.31 -14.33
CA ILE A 38 -24.63 -5.14 -13.18
C ILE A 38 -23.13 -5.05 -12.96
N VAL A 39 -22.32 -5.14 -14.02
CA VAL A 39 -20.86 -4.99 -13.93
C VAL A 39 -20.49 -3.59 -13.46
N TRP A 40 -21.17 -2.56 -13.99
CA TRP A 40 -20.96 -1.18 -13.57
C TRP A 40 -21.36 -0.95 -12.10
N LEU A 41 -22.52 -1.43 -11.66
CA LEU A 41 -22.95 -1.35 -10.26
C LEU A 41 -22.02 -2.13 -9.34
N THR A 42 -21.57 -3.32 -9.74
CA THR A 42 -20.59 -4.11 -8.98
C THR A 42 -19.27 -3.36 -8.89
N ALA A 43 -18.79 -2.75 -9.98
CA ALA A 43 -17.57 -1.94 -9.97
C ALA A 43 -17.74 -0.72 -9.05
N VAL A 44 -18.88 -0.03 -9.09
CA VAL A 44 -19.19 1.11 -8.21
C VAL A 44 -19.25 0.68 -6.74
N VAL A 45 -19.85 -0.47 -6.43
CA VAL A 45 -19.89 -1.01 -5.07
C VAL A 45 -18.50 -1.42 -4.59
N VAL A 46 -17.75 -2.15 -5.40
CA VAL A 46 -16.39 -2.62 -5.05
C VAL A 46 -15.43 -1.44 -4.90
N PHE A 47 -15.44 -0.47 -5.82
CA PHE A 47 -14.64 0.75 -5.69
C PHE A 47 -15.14 1.65 -4.55
N GLY A 48 -16.46 1.77 -4.36
CA GLY A 48 -17.03 2.52 -3.26
C GLY A 48 -16.69 1.94 -1.90
N TYR A 49 -16.58 0.61 -1.78
CA TYR A 49 -16.25 -0.08 -0.54
C TYR A 49 -14.74 -0.15 -0.29
N LEU A 50 -13.91 -0.35 -1.32
CA LEU A 50 -12.44 -0.38 -1.22
C LEU A 50 -11.81 1.02 -1.13
N PHE A 51 -12.50 2.06 -1.60
CA PHE A 51 -12.05 3.45 -1.56
C PHE A 51 -13.03 4.36 -0.80
N SER A 52 -13.80 3.82 0.15
CA SER A 52 -14.60 4.65 1.06
C SER A 52 -13.67 5.59 1.83
N GLN A 53 -13.68 6.87 1.46
CA GLN A 53 -13.15 7.93 2.29
C GLN A 53 -14.00 8.00 3.57
N PRO A 54 -13.41 7.93 4.78
CA PRO A 54 -14.11 8.28 6.00
C PRO A 54 -14.28 9.81 6.01
N GLY A 55 -15.35 10.30 5.36
CA GLY A 55 -15.53 11.73 5.11
C GLY A 55 -16.94 12.28 5.18
N ASP A 56 -17.99 11.46 5.34
CA ASP A 56 -19.39 11.95 5.29
C ASP A 56 -20.26 11.52 6.49
N ILE A 57 -19.69 11.49 7.70
CA ILE A 57 -20.48 11.64 8.93
C ILE A 57 -19.78 12.61 9.87
N ALA A 58 -19.79 13.90 9.54
CA ALA A 58 -19.72 15.00 10.52
C ALA A 58 -19.86 16.37 9.83
N ALA A 59 -20.99 16.62 9.18
CA ALA A 59 -21.45 18.00 9.01
C ALA A 59 -21.94 18.50 10.38
N GLY A 60 -21.03 19.01 11.21
CA GLY A 60 -21.37 19.57 12.50
C GLY A 60 -20.16 19.94 13.34
N GLN A 61 -19.92 21.24 13.46
CA GLN A 61 -18.98 21.93 14.38
C GLN A 61 -17.51 22.03 13.95
N SER A 62 -17.20 23.12 13.26
CA SER A 62 -16.00 23.91 13.60
C SER A 62 -16.35 24.78 14.81
N PRO A 63 -15.45 24.95 15.80
CA PRO A 63 -14.61 26.14 15.71
C PRO A 63 -13.18 25.99 16.32
N HIS A 64 -12.29 26.83 15.80
CA HIS A 64 -11.01 27.28 16.36
C HIS A 64 -9.72 26.56 15.92
N GLY A 65 -9.05 27.20 14.96
CA GLY A 65 -7.71 27.74 15.19
C GLY A 65 -6.64 26.75 15.62
N LEU A 66 -6.19 25.91 14.69
CA LEU A 66 -4.82 25.40 14.71
C LEU A 66 -4.22 25.71 13.35
N ALA A 67 -2.99 26.22 13.37
CA ALA A 67 -2.18 26.48 12.21
C ALA A 67 -2.33 25.32 11.21
N GLN A 68 -2.58 25.64 9.94
CA GLN A 68 -2.48 24.69 8.85
C GLN A 68 -1.04 24.16 8.84
N ALA A 69 -0.79 23.09 9.60
CA ALA A 69 0.31 22.20 9.35
C ALA A 69 0.17 21.78 7.88
N ALA A 70 1.30 21.80 7.16
CA ALA A 70 1.36 21.20 5.83
C ALA A 70 0.62 19.86 5.83
N PRO A 71 -0.15 19.53 4.78
CA PRO A 71 -0.90 18.28 4.76
C PRO A 71 0.07 17.16 5.11
N ALA A 72 -0.16 16.49 6.24
CA ALA A 72 0.64 15.34 6.65
C ALA A 72 0.73 14.41 5.45
N HIS A 73 1.95 14.03 5.06
CA HIS A 73 2.13 13.08 3.97
C HIS A 73 1.25 11.86 4.30
N PRO A 74 0.33 11.43 3.42
CA PRO A 74 -0.68 10.42 3.78
C PRO A 74 -0.07 9.07 4.22
N ASP A 75 1.21 8.87 3.89
CA ASP A 75 1.99 7.69 4.26
C ASP A 75 2.72 7.85 5.62
N ALA A 76 2.86 9.06 6.16
CA ALA A 76 3.56 9.29 7.45
C ALA A 76 2.88 8.60 8.63
N ALA A 77 1.56 8.41 8.55
CA ALA A 77 0.82 7.64 9.55
C ALA A 77 1.28 6.18 9.63
N CYS A 78 1.82 5.59 8.55
CA CYS A 78 2.33 4.22 8.57
C CYS A 78 3.59 4.10 9.44
N ALA A 79 4.54 5.01 9.29
CA ALA A 79 5.76 5.01 10.10
C ALA A 79 5.44 5.17 11.59
N THR A 80 4.54 6.10 11.94
CA THR A 80 4.08 6.27 13.32
C THR A 80 3.43 5.00 13.87
N ARG A 81 2.49 4.41 13.12
CA ARG A 81 1.79 3.17 13.51
C ARG A 81 2.74 1.98 13.67
N ALA A 82 3.68 1.81 12.74
CA ALA A 82 4.67 0.74 12.80
C ALA A 82 5.59 0.89 14.01
N HIS A 83 6.05 2.12 14.31
CA HIS A 83 6.85 2.39 15.49
C HIS A 83 6.08 2.18 16.80
N GLU A 84 4.82 2.63 16.87
CA GLU A 84 3.94 2.36 18.01
C GLU A 84 3.72 0.85 18.22
N ALA A 85 3.51 0.09 17.14
CA ALA A 85 3.39 -1.36 17.19
C ALA A 85 4.67 -2.04 17.69
N ALA A 86 5.83 -1.52 17.28
CA ALA A 86 7.13 -2.03 17.68
C ALA A 86 7.44 -1.79 19.17
N VAL A 87 7.23 -0.56 19.65
CA VAL A 87 7.35 -0.23 21.08
C VAL A 87 6.40 -1.08 21.92
N ALA A 88 5.13 -1.21 21.50
CA ALA A 88 4.18 -2.06 22.20
C ALA A 88 4.59 -3.54 22.20
N PHE A 89 5.22 -4.02 21.13
CA PHE A 89 5.75 -5.38 21.06
C PHE A 89 6.91 -5.58 22.04
N GLU A 90 7.85 -4.64 22.11
CA GLU A 90 8.99 -4.68 23.03
C GLU A 90 8.55 -4.68 24.49
N GLU A 91 7.59 -3.82 24.86
CA GLU A 91 7.01 -3.79 26.21
C GLU A 91 6.38 -5.13 26.59
N LEU A 92 5.69 -5.78 25.64
CA LEU A 92 5.11 -7.11 25.83
C LEU A 92 6.18 -8.20 25.95
N ALA A 93 7.29 -8.08 25.23
CA ALA A 93 8.38 -9.04 25.23
C ALA A 93 9.30 -8.93 26.46
N ALA A 94 9.34 -7.77 27.13
CA ALA A 94 10.24 -7.49 28.24
C ALA A 94 10.24 -8.57 29.35
N PRO A 95 9.10 -9.13 29.79
CA PRO A 95 9.08 -10.20 30.79
C PRO A 95 9.69 -11.52 30.31
N LEU A 96 9.75 -11.76 28.99
CA LEU A 96 10.29 -13.00 28.40
C LEU A 96 11.81 -12.98 28.24
N PHE A 97 12.45 -11.81 28.34
CA PHE A 97 13.90 -11.69 28.22
C PHE A 97 14.66 -12.46 29.31
N THR A 98 13.99 -12.79 30.41
CA THR A 98 14.50 -13.71 31.42
C THR A 98 13.68 -15.00 31.40
N GLY A 99 14.22 -16.08 30.83
CA GLY A 99 13.53 -17.37 30.82
C GLY A 99 13.84 -18.23 29.59
N PRO A 100 13.08 -19.33 29.41
CA PRO A 100 13.33 -20.29 28.33
C PRO A 100 13.02 -19.75 26.92
N LEU A 101 12.27 -18.65 26.81
CA LEU A 101 11.91 -18.01 25.54
C LEU A 101 12.76 -16.77 25.25
N SER A 102 13.81 -16.50 26.04
CA SER A 102 14.55 -15.24 25.96
C SER A 102 15.17 -15.02 24.58
N GLU A 103 15.81 -16.03 24.00
CA GLU A 103 16.44 -15.92 22.69
C GLU A 103 15.41 -15.59 21.59
N THR A 104 14.29 -16.31 21.57
CA THR A 104 13.20 -16.08 20.62
C THR A 104 12.60 -14.69 20.80
N ALA A 105 12.39 -14.23 22.04
CA ALA A 105 11.86 -12.90 22.32
C ALA A 105 12.79 -11.79 21.82
N HIS A 106 14.11 -11.90 22.06
CA HIS A 106 15.08 -10.92 21.54
C HIS A 106 15.09 -10.89 20.00
N ARG A 107 15.04 -12.07 19.35
CA ARG A 107 14.99 -12.17 17.89
C ARG A 107 13.74 -11.51 17.32
N MET A 108 12.58 -11.78 17.91
CA MET A 108 11.31 -11.19 17.46
C MET A 108 11.31 -9.66 17.64
N VAL A 109 11.78 -9.15 18.78
CA VAL A 109 11.88 -7.69 19.01
C VAL A 109 12.83 -7.04 18.00
N TRP A 110 13.99 -7.65 17.75
CA TRP A 110 14.92 -7.16 16.73
C TRP A 110 14.25 -7.10 15.35
N ARG A 111 13.54 -8.17 14.95
CA ARG A 111 12.87 -8.23 13.64
C ARG A 111 11.72 -7.24 13.53
N VAL A 112 10.94 -7.05 14.58
CA VAL A 112 9.86 -6.05 14.63
C VAL A 112 10.41 -4.63 14.46
N ASN A 113 11.50 -4.29 15.13
CA ASN A 113 12.15 -2.99 14.99
C ASN A 113 12.70 -2.79 13.57
N GLU A 114 13.34 -3.81 12.99
CA GLU A 114 13.82 -3.77 11.60
C GLU A 114 12.68 -3.54 10.59
N ILE A 115 11.52 -4.19 10.79
CA ILE A 115 10.33 -3.98 9.96
C ILE A 115 9.83 -2.53 10.09
N ALA A 116 9.76 -2.00 11.32
CA ALA A 116 9.31 -0.64 11.57
C ALA A 116 10.24 0.41 10.93
N ASP A 117 11.55 0.25 11.08
CA ASP A 117 12.57 1.11 10.45
C ASP A 117 12.48 1.06 8.92
N SER A 118 12.25 -0.14 8.36
CA SER A 118 12.09 -0.31 6.91
C SER A 118 10.78 0.32 6.40
N ILE A 119 9.70 0.28 7.19
CA ILE A 119 8.46 1.00 6.86
C ILE A 119 8.69 2.52 6.86
N GLU A 120 9.43 3.06 7.84
CA GLU A 120 9.80 4.48 7.87
C GLU A 120 10.60 4.87 6.63
N HIS A 121 11.60 4.09 6.27
CA HIS A 121 12.39 4.34 5.06
C HIS A 121 11.51 4.28 3.79
N LEU A 122 10.61 3.30 3.67
CA LEU A 122 9.65 3.26 2.56
C LEU A 122 8.74 4.48 2.47
N VAL A 123 8.36 5.12 3.60
CA VAL A 123 7.59 6.37 3.60
C VAL A 123 8.39 7.49 2.93
N GLU A 124 9.66 7.64 3.28
CA GLU A 124 10.55 8.66 2.68
C GLU A 124 10.70 8.42 1.18
N ARG A 125 10.94 7.17 0.80
CA ARG A 125 11.10 6.77 -0.61
C ARG A 125 9.80 6.94 -1.40
N SER A 126 8.66 6.63 -0.80
CA SER A 126 7.34 6.87 -1.38
C SER A 126 7.16 8.35 -1.74
N ALA A 127 7.55 9.25 -0.84
CA ALA A 127 7.49 10.69 -1.09
C ALA A 127 8.41 11.11 -2.25
N GLU A 128 9.62 10.55 -2.32
CA GLU A 128 10.56 10.81 -3.43
C GLU A 128 10.00 10.33 -4.77
N ILE A 129 9.42 9.12 -4.82
CA ILE A 129 8.80 8.58 -6.03
C ILE A 129 7.63 9.47 -6.46
N ALA A 130 6.77 9.89 -5.52
CA ALA A 130 5.66 10.79 -5.80
C ALA A 130 6.14 12.11 -6.41
N HIS A 131 7.23 12.67 -5.88
CA HIS A 131 7.85 13.88 -6.43
C HIS A 131 8.34 13.65 -7.87
N ARG A 132 9.01 12.54 -8.15
CA ARG A 132 9.47 12.18 -9.52
C ARG A 132 8.32 11.96 -10.50
N VAL A 133 7.21 11.35 -10.06
CA VAL A 133 5.99 11.22 -10.88
C VAL A 133 5.46 12.60 -11.25
N SER A 134 5.35 13.51 -10.27
CA SER A 134 4.83 14.85 -10.49
C SER A 134 5.70 15.67 -11.46
N SER A 135 7.02 15.51 -11.40
CA SER A 135 7.94 16.19 -12.30
C SER A 135 7.82 15.67 -13.73
N LEU A 136 7.71 14.35 -13.93
CA LEU A 136 7.54 13.76 -15.28
C LEU A 136 6.25 14.17 -15.97
N VAL A 137 5.15 14.28 -15.24
CA VAL A 137 3.86 14.73 -15.78
C VAL A 137 3.95 16.16 -16.33
N ALA A 138 4.82 17.00 -15.77
CA ALA A 138 5.05 18.36 -16.25
C ALA A 138 5.88 18.44 -17.55
N HIS A 139 6.52 17.34 -17.99
CA HIS A 139 7.41 17.33 -19.17
C HIS A 139 6.75 16.68 -20.40
N PRO A 140 6.86 17.30 -21.59
CA PRO A 140 6.41 16.68 -22.85
C PRO A 140 7.17 15.37 -23.11
N GLY A 141 6.44 14.27 -23.33
CA GLY A 141 7.02 12.94 -23.56
C GLY A 141 7.21 12.08 -22.30
N GLY A 142 6.95 12.61 -21.10
CA GLY A 142 7.09 11.88 -19.84
C GLY A 142 5.90 10.99 -19.45
N TYR A 143 4.88 10.84 -20.30
CA TYR A 143 3.61 10.20 -19.93
C TYR A 143 3.73 8.69 -19.67
N GLU A 144 4.42 7.94 -20.54
CA GLU A 144 4.57 6.50 -20.35
C GLU A 144 5.42 6.18 -19.11
N GLN A 145 6.50 6.94 -18.91
CA GLN A 145 7.34 6.81 -17.72
C GLN A 145 6.59 7.18 -16.44
N SER A 146 5.75 8.24 -16.46
CA SER A 146 4.97 8.62 -15.28
C SER A 146 3.91 7.59 -14.93
N GLN A 147 3.25 6.97 -15.92
CA GLN A 147 2.34 5.85 -15.67
C GLN A 147 3.06 4.65 -15.05
N TYR A 148 4.22 4.28 -15.59
CA TYR A 148 5.04 3.21 -15.02
C TYR A 148 5.41 3.52 -13.55
N LEU A 149 5.95 4.71 -13.28
CA LEU A 149 6.31 5.11 -11.92
C LEU A 149 5.11 5.19 -10.98
N GLN A 150 3.95 5.63 -11.45
CA GLN A 150 2.73 5.67 -10.66
C GLN A 150 2.27 4.25 -10.27
N GLY A 151 2.38 3.28 -11.19
CA GLY A 151 2.11 1.88 -10.89
C GLY A 151 3.06 1.31 -9.83
N ARG A 152 4.36 1.59 -9.97
CA ARG A 152 5.37 1.16 -8.98
C ARG A 152 5.18 1.84 -7.63
N HIS A 153 4.83 3.13 -7.62
CA HIS A 153 4.51 3.87 -6.41
C HIS A 153 3.30 3.28 -5.68
N GLY A 154 2.23 2.97 -6.41
CA GLY A 154 1.05 2.32 -5.85
C GLY A 154 1.37 0.96 -5.22
N GLU A 155 2.24 0.19 -5.85
CA GLU A 155 2.70 -1.11 -5.35
C GLU A 155 3.56 -0.99 -4.08
N VAL A 156 4.48 -0.02 -4.02
CA VAL A 156 5.26 0.27 -2.80
C VAL A 156 4.33 0.64 -1.66
N ARG A 157 3.39 1.56 -1.91
CA ARG A 157 2.41 1.99 -0.91
C ARG A 157 1.57 0.81 -0.44
N HIS A 158 1.06 -0.02 -1.35
CA HIS A 158 0.27 -1.19 -0.99
C HIS A 158 1.03 -2.12 -0.02
N ARG A 159 2.29 -2.45 -0.32
CA ARG A 159 3.11 -3.29 0.56
C ARG A 159 3.40 -2.64 1.90
N MET A 160 3.73 -1.35 1.92
CA MET A 160 3.97 -0.59 3.15
C MET A 160 2.73 -0.56 4.06
N TYR A 161 1.54 -0.30 3.50
CA TYR A 161 0.28 -0.36 4.26
C TYR A 161 0.01 -1.77 4.79
N ALA A 162 0.14 -2.79 3.94
CA ALA A 162 -0.07 -4.19 4.33
C ALA A 162 0.89 -4.60 5.46
N ALA A 163 2.18 -4.29 5.34
CA ALA A 163 3.16 -4.60 6.36
C ALA A 163 2.90 -3.88 7.69
N THR A 164 2.43 -2.62 7.64
CA THR A 164 2.03 -1.88 8.85
C THR A 164 0.86 -2.56 9.55
N ASP A 165 -0.19 -2.91 8.79
CA ASP A 165 -1.38 -3.58 9.33
C ASP A 165 -1.04 -4.99 9.86
N ASP A 166 -0.17 -5.73 9.16
CA ASP A 166 0.28 -7.05 9.58
C ASP A 166 1.16 -7.00 10.84
N LEU A 167 2.01 -5.97 10.98
CA LEU A 167 2.83 -5.75 12.18
C LEU A 167 1.95 -5.45 13.41
N GLU A 168 0.95 -4.57 13.26
CA GLU A 168 -0.02 -4.32 14.32
C GLU A 168 -0.81 -5.58 14.70
N ALA A 169 -1.22 -6.36 13.70
CA ALA A 169 -1.91 -7.63 13.92
C ALA A 169 -1.00 -8.64 14.65
N ALA A 170 0.28 -8.72 14.29
CA ALA A 170 1.27 -9.56 14.97
C ALA A 170 1.46 -9.14 16.43
N THR A 171 1.55 -7.84 16.72
CA THR A 171 1.60 -7.31 18.10
C THR A 171 0.33 -7.63 18.88
N GLY A 172 -0.85 -7.52 18.24
CA GLY A 172 -2.12 -7.93 18.84
C GLY A 172 -2.18 -9.42 19.16
N ARG A 173 -1.71 -10.28 18.24
CA ARG A 173 -1.60 -11.73 18.45
C ARG A 173 -0.63 -12.06 19.58
N PHE A 174 0.52 -11.39 19.63
CA PHE A 174 1.50 -11.59 20.70
C PHE A 174 0.90 -11.30 22.08
N ARG A 175 0.21 -10.15 22.22
CA ARG A 175 -0.52 -9.81 23.45
C ARG A 175 -1.53 -10.89 23.86
N ALA A 176 -2.27 -11.43 22.89
CA ALA A 176 -3.23 -12.49 23.15
C ALA A 176 -2.54 -13.79 23.62
N LEU A 177 -1.40 -14.16 23.01
CA LEU A 177 -0.61 -15.32 23.44
C LEU A 177 -0.13 -15.18 24.88
N LEU A 178 0.36 -13.99 25.27
CA LEU A 178 0.84 -13.72 26.63
C LEU A 178 -0.28 -13.66 27.68
N SER A 179 -1.50 -13.34 27.25
CA SER A 179 -2.68 -13.38 28.13
C SER A 179 -3.10 -14.82 28.48
N THR A 180 -2.62 -15.79 27.71
CA THR A 180 -2.75 -17.23 27.97
C THR A 180 -1.41 -17.80 28.45
N ARG A 181 -1.36 -19.10 28.79
CA ARG A 181 -0.06 -19.73 29.04
C ARG A 181 0.72 -19.77 27.71
N PRO A 182 1.88 -19.10 27.60
CA PRO A 182 2.60 -19.01 26.34
C PRO A 182 3.04 -20.41 25.89
N ASP A 183 2.52 -20.84 24.75
CA ASP A 183 2.91 -22.07 24.06
C ASP A 183 4.13 -21.78 23.16
N PRO A 184 5.27 -22.49 23.32
CA PRO A 184 6.45 -22.27 22.50
C PRO A 184 6.19 -22.41 20.99
N GLY A 185 5.28 -23.33 20.59
CA GLY A 185 4.92 -23.52 19.18
C GLY A 185 4.21 -22.30 18.58
N ALA A 186 3.30 -21.69 19.35
CA ALA A 186 2.62 -20.46 18.93
C ALA A 186 3.57 -19.26 18.84
N VAL A 187 4.56 -19.15 19.74
CA VAL A 187 5.59 -18.10 19.68
C VAL A 187 6.49 -18.26 18.46
N GLU A 188 6.91 -19.49 18.15
CA GLU A 188 7.71 -19.77 16.96
C GLU A 188 6.93 -19.50 15.66
N HIS A 189 5.63 -19.84 15.65
CA HIS A 189 4.77 -19.51 14.51
C HIS A 189 4.70 -18.01 14.27
N LEU A 190 4.52 -17.21 15.33
CA LEU A 190 4.52 -15.76 15.25
C LEU A 190 5.87 -15.19 14.79
N ALA A 191 6.99 -15.80 15.19
CA ALA A 191 8.30 -15.43 14.66
C ALA A 191 8.38 -15.66 13.14
N GLY A 192 7.84 -16.78 12.65
CA GLY A 192 7.72 -17.03 11.21
C GLY A 192 6.81 -16.04 10.47
N GLU A 193 5.73 -15.57 11.10
CA GLU A 193 4.89 -14.51 10.54
C GLU A 193 5.69 -13.20 10.39
N LEU A 194 6.46 -12.80 11.41
CA LEU A 194 7.31 -11.61 11.36
C LEU A 194 8.32 -11.67 10.21
N GLU A 195 8.91 -12.85 9.96
CA GLU A 195 9.80 -13.02 8.80
C GLU A 195 9.08 -12.83 7.46
N SER A 196 7.85 -13.35 7.35
CA SER A 196 7.03 -13.15 6.15
C SER A 196 6.66 -11.68 5.93
N ILE A 197 6.38 -10.94 7.01
CA ILE A 197 6.09 -9.50 6.95
C ILE A 197 7.32 -8.75 6.47
N GLY A 198 8.47 -8.99 7.09
CA GLY A 198 9.72 -8.34 6.69
C GLY A 198 10.12 -8.64 5.25
N TYR A 199 9.94 -9.88 4.78
CA TYR A 199 10.15 -10.21 3.36
C TYR A 199 9.25 -9.39 2.42
N GLY A 200 8.00 -9.10 2.83
CA GLY A 200 7.11 -8.22 2.09
C GLY A 200 7.66 -6.79 2.00
N VAL A 201 8.19 -6.26 3.10
CA VAL A 201 8.80 -4.93 3.16
C VAL A 201 10.07 -4.86 2.30
N ASP A 202 10.93 -5.88 2.35
CA ASP A 202 12.15 -5.98 1.56
C ASP A 202 11.88 -5.93 0.05
N ILE A 203 10.78 -6.56 -0.39
CA ILE A 203 10.34 -6.42 -1.79
C ILE A 203 9.95 -4.98 -2.07
N GLY A 204 9.20 -4.31 -1.18
CA GLY A 204 8.86 -2.90 -1.31
C GLY A 204 10.11 -2.02 -1.49
N GLU A 205 11.15 -2.28 -0.71
CA GLU A 205 12.43 -1.57 -0.79
C GLU A 205 13.12 -1.79 -2.13
N GLN A 206 13.21 -3.05 -2.58
CA GLN A 206 13.78 -3.38 -3.88
C GLN A 206 13.04 -2.69 -5.04
N ILE A 207 11.71 -2.56 -4.94
CA ILE A 207 10.92 -1.81 -5.91
C ILE A 207 11.30 -0.33 -5.90
N ALA A 208 11.39 0.26 -4.71
CA ALA A 208 11.75 1.65 -4.54
C ALA A 208 13.19 1.90 -5.06
N ASP A 209 14.14 0.99 -4.86
CA ASP A 209 15.49 1.05 -5.42
C ASP A 209 15.50 1.05 -6.93
N GLY A 210 14.77 0.12 -7.54
CA GLY A 210 14.67 0.03 -9.00
C GLY A 210 14.03 1.27 -9.64
N VAL A 211 13.16 1.98 -8.90
CA VAL A 211 12.54 3.23 -9.36
C VAL A 211 13.44 4.44 -9.12
N LEU A 212 14.08 4.50 -7.94
CA LEU A 212 14.86 5.64 -7.52
C LEU A 212 16.29 5.64 -8.11
N GLY A 213 16.71 4.52 -8.70
CA GLY A 213 17.98 4.41 -9.43
C GLY A 213 19.18 4.23 -8.51
N THR A 214 18.97 3.70 -7.30
CA THR A 214 20.02 3.43 -6.31
C THR A 214 20.67 2.04 -6.48
N GLY A 215 20.23 1.22 -7.44
CA GLY A 215 20.81 -0.10 -7.73
C GLY A 215 21.14 -0.31 -9.21
N GLU A 216 22.44 -0.41 -9.48
CA GLU A 216 23.12 -0.98 -10.66
C GLU A 216 22.70 -0.52 -12.07
N THR A 217 23.67 0.13 -12.72
CA THR A 217 23.81 0.23 -14.18
C THR A 217 23.53 -1.14 -14.83
N PRO A 218 22.66 -1.24 -15.86
CA PRO A 218 22.43 -2.49 -16.56
C PRO A 218 23.75 -3.06 -17.10
N PRO A 219 24.09 -4.35 -16.87
CA PRO A 219 25.25 -4.97 -17.47
C PRO A 219 24.97 -5.12 -18.96
N GLY A 220 25.38 -4.14 -19.77
CA GLY A 220 25.20 -4.25 -21.22
C GLY A 220 25.18 -2.96 -22.04
N GLN A 221 25.72 -1.83 -21.58
CA GLN A 221 26.04 -0.76 -22.54
C GLN A 221 27.47 -0.97 -23.08
N PRO A 222 27.63 -1.39 -24.36
CA PRO A 222 28.93 -1.37 -25.00
C PRO A 222 29.40 0.08 -25.10
N THR A 223 30.62 0.33 -24.61
CA THR A 223 31.36 1.55 -24.87
C THR A 223 31.58 1.68 -26.37
N HIS A 224 31.01 2.71 -26.98
CA HIS A 224 31.40 3.18 -28.30
C HIS A 224 32.43 4.30 -28.18
#